data_AF-A0A2W5QM26-F1
#
_entry.id   AF-A0A2W5QM26-F1
#
_cell.length_a   1.000
_cell.length_b   1.000
_cell.length_c   1.000
_cell.angle_alpha   90.00
_cell.angle_beta   90.00
_cell.angle_gamma   90.00
#
_symmetry.space_group_name_H-M   'P 1'
#
loop_
_entity.id
_entity.type
_entity.pdbx_description
1 polymer ?
#
loop_
_entity_poly.entity_id
_entity_poly.type
_entity_poly.pdbx_seq_one_letter_code
_entity_poly.pdbx_strand_id
1 'polypeptide(L)' 'MNNSALNTQEGGYHYKALKIQPVEYIHANNIGYLEGNVIKYVTRHESKNGVEDINKAIHYLQLIKELKYK' A
#
# COMPACT_ATOMS: atom_id res chain seq x y z
N MET A 1 19.17 -7.35 18.83
CA MET A 1 18.67 -6.59 17.66
C MET A 1 17.21 -6.94 17.50
N ASN A 2 16.31 -5.97 17.45
CA ASN A 2 14.87 -6.24 17.31
C ASN A 2 14.61 -6.83 15.92
N ASN A 3 14.28 -8.12 15.87
CA ASN A 3 13.85 -8.82 14.66
C ASN A 3 12.43 -8.37 14.28
N SER A 4 12.30 -7.14 13.76
CA SER A 4 11.04 -6.63 13.24
C SER A 4 10.84 -7.10 11.79
N ALA A 5 9.63 -7.54 11.46
CA ALA A 5 9.23 -7.83 10.09
C ALA A 5 9.28 -6.59 9.17
N LEU A 6 9.31 -5.38 9.74
CA LEU A 6 9.51 -4.14 8.98
C LEU A 6 10.93 -4.03 8.42
N ASN A 7 11.91 -4.73 9.00
CA ASN A 7 13.30 -4.69 8.51
C ASN A 7 13.55 -5.68 7.36
N THR A 8 12.62 -6.60 7.12
CA THR A 8 12.69 -7.59 6.05
C THR A 8 11.64 -7.28 4.97
N GLN A 9 11.90 -7.73 3.74
CA GLN A 9 10.94 -7.65 2.65
C GLN A 9 11.19 -8.88 1.78
N GLU A 10 10.18 -9.74 1.69
CA GLU A 10 10.22 -10.90 0.80
C GLU A 10 9.96 -10.44 -0.63
N GLY A 11 11.01 -10.45 -1.46
CA GLY A 11 10.95 -10.06 -2.87
C GLY A 11 10.97 -8.54 -3.13
N GLY A 12 11.97 -8.09 -3.89
CA GLY A 12 12.15 -6.68 -4.28
C GLY A 12 12.63 -5.77 -3.13
N TYR A 13 12.61 -4.44 -3.37
CA TYR A 13 13.13 -3.44 -2.41
C TYR A 13 12.27 -2.17 -2.26
N HIS A 14 11.05 -2.17 -2.80
CA HIS A 14 10.17 -1.00 -2.93
C HIS A 14 9.60 -0.42 -1.61
N TYR A 15 9.69 -1.12 -0.48
CA TYR A 15 9.27 -0.59 0.83
C TYR A 15 10.44 -0.26 1.75
N LYS A 16 11.56 -1.00 1.69
CA LYS A 16 12.73 -0.78 2.56
C LYS A 16 13.40 0.59 2.35
N ALA A 17 13.27 1.17 1.16
CA ALA A 17 13.83 2.48 0.85
C ALA A 17 12.94 3.65 1.35
N LEU A 18 11.74 3.37 1.84
CA LEU A 18 10.81 4.40 2.29
C LEU A 18 11.13 4.84 3.70
N LYS A 19 10.93 6.13 3.99
CA LYS A 19 11.02 6.67 5.35
C LYS A 19 9.93 6.11 6.27
N ILE A 20 8.76 5.80 5.70
CA ILE A 20 7.61 5.17 6.36
C ILE A 20 7.04 4.16 5.36
N GLN A 21 6.94 2.90 5.76
CA GLN A 21 6.31 1.87 4.93
C GLN A 21 4.79 2.01 4.95
N PRO A 22 4.08 1.68 3.85
CA PRO A 22 2.62 1.77 3.80
C PRO A 22 1.93 1.05 4.96
N VAL A 23 2.43 -0.12 5.37
CA VAL A 23 1.86 -0.89 6.48
C VAL A 23 1.92 -0.13 7.81
N GLU A 24 2.96 0.68 8.05
CA GLU A 24 3.10 1.48 9.27
C GLU A 24 2.02 2.56 9.32
N TYR A 25 1.86 3.34 8.23
CA TYR A 25 0.84 4.39 8.14
C TYR A 25 -0.59 3.83 8.20
N ILE A 26 -0.85 2.74 7.48
CA ILE A 26 -2.16 2.07 7.44
C ILE A 26 -2.54 1.55 8.83
N HIS A 27 -1.61 0.86 9.51
CA HIS A 27 -1.85 0.31 10.84
C HIS A 27 -2.04 1.41 11.89
N ALA A 28 -1.17 2.43 11.89
CA ALA A 28 -1.23 3.53 12.87
C ALA A 28 -2.55 4.33 12.80
N ASN A 29 -3.20 4.37 11.62
CA ASN A 29 -4.44 5.11 11.41
C ASN A 29 -5.70 4.21 11.31
N ASN A 30 -5.59 2.91 11.65
CA ASN A 30 -6.69 1.93 11.56
C ASN A 30 -7.38 1.93 10.17
N ILE A 31 -6.61 2.08 9.10
CA ILE A 31 -7.13 2.17 7.74
C ILE A 31 -7.52 0.76 7.26
N GLY A 32 -8.74 0.65 6.73
CA GLY A 32 -9.30 -0.61 6.24
C GLY A 32 -8.61 -1.17 5.00
N TYR A 33 -8.98 -2.40 4.62
CA TYR A 33 -8.34 -3.13 3.53
C TYR A 33 -8.39 -2.38 2.18
N LEU A 34 -9.53 -1.76 1.84
CA LEU A 34 -9.69 -1.12 0.52
C LEU A 34 -8.80 0.12 0.41
N GLU A 35 -8.92 1.03 1.36
CA GLU A 35 -8.11 2.26 1.43
C GLU A 35 -6.61 1.94 1.61
N GLY A 36 -6.30 0.91 2.40
CA GLY A 36 -4.93 0.45 2.59
C GLY A 36 -4.30 -0.08 1.30
N ASN A 37 -5.06 -0.75 0.45
CA ASN A 37 -4.59 -1.14 -0.88
C ASN A 37 -4.32 0.07 -1.78
N VAL A 38 -5.19 1.09 -1.75
CA VAL A 38 -4.94 2.34 -2.49
C VAL A 38 -3.59 2.93 -2.07
N ILE A 39 -3.37 3.15 -0.77
CA ILE A 39 -2.11 3.69 -0.21
C ILE A 39 -0.93 2.82 -0.66
N LYS A 40 -1.02 1.50 -0.47
CA LYS A 40 0.03 0.55 -0.86
C LYS A 40 0.45 0.70 -2.32
N TYR A 41 -0.51 0.76 -3.24
CA TYR A 41 -0.23 0.82 -4.68
C TYR A 41 0.29 2.18 -5.11
N VAL A 42 -0.30 3.29 -4.64
CA VAL A 42 0.18 4.63 -4.97
C VAL A 42 1.58 4.88 -4.41
N THR A 43 1.94 4.30 -3.26
CA THR A 43 3.29 4.46 -2.71
C THR A 43 4.37 3.74 -3.53
N ARG A 44 4.09 2.54 -4.08
CA ARG A 44 5.14 1.71 -4.69
C ARG A 44 5.20 1.73 -6.22
N HIS A 45 4.28 2.42 -6.88
CA HIS A 45 4.10 2.28 -8.32
C HIS A 45 5.39 2.57 -9.10
N GLU A 46 6.09 3.66 -8.79
CA GLU A 46 7.34 4.04 -9.46
C GLU A 46 8.48 3.02 -9.27
N SER A 47 8.51 2.33 -8.13
CA SER A 47 9.60 1.42 -7.74
C SER A 47 9.29 -0.05 -7.96
N LYS A 48 8.10 -0.42 -8.47
CA LYS A 48 7.71 -1.81 -8.71
C LYS A 48 7.07 -2.09 -10.07
N ASN A 49 5.86 -1.61 -10.32
CA ASN A 49 5.02 -2.04 -11.46
C ASN A 49 4.50 -0.90 -12.35
N GLY A 50 4.88 0.36 -12.08
CA GLY A 50 4.43 1.52 -12.83
C GLY A 50 2.91 1.63 -12.93
N VAL A 51 2.41 1.82 -14.15
CA VAL A 51 0.99 2.05 -14.45
C VAL A 51 0.07 0.91 -13.98
N GLU A 52 0.56 -0.32 -13.88
CA GLU A 52 -0.24 -1.45 -13.42
C GLU A 52 -0.69 -1.27 -11.96
N ASP A 53 0.16 -0.75 -11.09
CA ASP A 53 -0.22 -0.47 -9.70
C ASP A 53 -1.15 0.76 -9.62
N ILE A 54 -1.01 1.74 -10.52
CA ILE A 54 -1.98 2.85 -10.63
C ILE A 54 -3.38 2.31 -11.00
N ASN A 55 -3.47 1.40 -11.97
CA ASN A 55 -4.73 0.77 -12.35
C ASN A 55 -5.35 -0.02 -11.18
N LYS A 56 -4.52 -0.70 -10.38
CA LYS A 56 -5.00 -1.37 -9.14
C LYS A 56 -5.53 -0.35 -8.13
N ALA A 57 -4.84 0.77 -7.91
CA ALA A 57 -5.32 1.82 -7.01
C ALA A 57 -6.69 2.37 -7.44
N ILE A 58 -6.86 2.64 -8.74
CA ILE A 58 -8.14 3.08 -9.32
C ILE A 58 -9.24 2.04 -9.06
N HIS A 59 -8.96 0.76 -9.28
CA HIS A 59 -9.93 -0.31 -9.02
C HIS A 59 -10.39 -0.33 -7.55
N TYR A 60 -9.49 -0.19 -6.59
CA TYR A 60 -9.86 -0.12 -5.17
C TYR A 60 -10.68 1.14 -4.83
N LEU A 61 -10.41 2.28 -5.46
CA LEU A 61 -11.26 3.47 -5.32
C LEU A 61 -12.67 3.25 -5.87
N GLN A 62 -12.81 2.55 -7.01
CA GLN A 62 -14.12 2.17 -7.55
C GLN A 62 -14.88 1.27 -6.58
N LEU A 63 -14.22 0.27 -5.98
CA LEU A 63 -14.82 -0.60 -4.97
C LEU A 63 -15.30 0.19 -3.73
N ILE A 64 -14.51 1.15 -3.26
CA ILE A 64 -14.92 2.02 -2.14
C ILE A 64 -16.19 2.78 -2.49
N LYS A 65 -16.23 3.39 -3.67
CA LYS A 65 -17.40 4.12 -4.15
C LYS A 65 -18.63 3.22 -4.20
N GLU A 66 -18.51 2.04 -4.81
CA GLU A 66 -19.61 1.09 -4.96
C GLU A 66 -20.12 0.53 -3.63
N LEU A 67 -19.23 0.20 -2.70
CA LEU A 67 -19.62 -0.49 -1.46
C LEU A 67 -20.05 0.46 -0.34
N LYS A 68 -19.54 1.71 -0.30
CA LYS A 68 -19.80 2.65 0.80
C LYS A 68 -20.74 3.80 0.46
N TYR A 69 -20.83 4.20 -0.82
CA TYR A 69 -21.44 5.48 -1.21
C TYR A 69 -22.46 5.32 -2.35
N LYS A 70 -23.28 4.26 -2.30
CA LYS A 70 -24.38 4.07 -3.25
C LYS A 70 -25.40 5.20 -3.15
#